data_AF-A0A0D8XUV7-F1
#
_entry.id   AF-A0A0D8XUV7-F1
#
_cell.length_a   1.000
_cell.length_b   1.000
_cell.length_c   1.000
_cell.angle_alpha   90.00
_cell.angle_beta   90.00
_cell.angle_gamma   90.00
#
_symmetry.space_group_name_H-M   'P 1'
#
loop_
_entity.id
_entity.type
_entity.pdbx_description
1 polymer ?
#
loop_
_entity_poly.entity_id
_entity_poly.type
_entity_poly.pdbx_seq_one_letter_code
_entity_poly.pdbx_strand_id
1 'polypeptide(L)'
;MPLTKKHQLTIEKSPAYFHSSTVAERIRALNPAMKIIIVVRNPVTRAISDYTQASSKKKILCRLPTFEDMAVGDCAPWVKINCSKKIDGVNVGWGAIRIGLYHLHMKRWLDNFPLHQIHIVDGERLVSNPALEVRQTERFLGLNPGASSSLIQRFDLHNDTDKISIFSGEEKRLRY
;
A
#
# COMPACT_ATOMS: atom_id res chain seq x y z
N MET A 1 14.34 14.28 -2.57
CA MET A 1 14.75 13.09 -1.79
C MET A 1 15.91 13.47 -0.88
N PRO A 2 16.02 12.85 0.31
CA PRO A 2 17.08 13.14 1.27
C PRO A 2 18.39 12.48 0.85
N LEU A 3 19.50 13.10 1.24
CA LEU A 3 20.83 12.56 0.97
C LEU A 3 21.01 11.24 1.72
N THR A 4 21.38 10.19 1.00
CA THR A 4 21.57 8.83 1.53
C THR A 4 23.04 8.44 1.40
N LYS A 5 23.63 7.84 2.44
CA LYS A 5 25.04 7.40 2.43
C LYS A 5 25.21 6.14 1.56
N LYS A 6 26.45 5.84 1.15
CA LYS A 6 26.80 4.69 0.29
C LYS A 6 26.27 3.33 0.78
N HIS A 7 26.10 3.15 2.09
CA HIS A 7 25.65 1.91 2.72
C HIS A 7 24.19 1.94 3.18
N GLN A 8 23.43 2.97 2.81
CA GLN A 8 22.03 3.12 3.18
C GLN A 8 21.15 2.92 1.94
N LEU A 9 20.00 2.31 2.16
CA LEU A 9 18.97 2.16 1.15
C LEU A 9 17.87 3.19 1.40
N THR A 10 17.53 3.97 0.37
CA THR A 10 16.37 4.86 0.40
C THR A 10 15.12 4.10 -0.03
N ILE A 11 14.05 4.20 0.76
CA ILE A 11 12.74 3.66 0.41
C ILE A 11 11.73 4.81 0.41
N GLU A 12 10.93 4.89 -0.65
CA GLU A 12 9.75 5.76 -0.74
C GLU A 12 8.50 4.87 -0.73
N LYS A 13 7.40 5.37 -0.14
CA LYS A 13 6.14 4.63 -0.08
C LYS A 13 4.95 5.52 -0.40
N SER A 14 4.41 5.36 -1.60
CA SER A 14 3.15 5.98 -2.03
C SER A 14 2.13 4.93 -2.51
N PRO A 15 1.05 4.63 -1.75
CA PRO A 15 0.10 3.56 -2.11
C PRO A 15 -0.64 3.83 -3.43
N ALA A 16 -0.80 5.11 -3.78
CA ALA A 16 -1.43 5.55 -5.01
C ALA A 16 -0.69 5.09 -6.29
N TYR A 17 0.61 4.78 -6.19
CA TYR A 17 1.41 4.33 -7.32
C TYR A 17 0.87 3.04 -7.93
N PHE A 18 0.43 2.11 -7.08
CA PHE A 18 0.03 0.79 -7.54
C PHE A 18 -1.11 0.84 -8.57
N HIS A 19 -2.13 1.67 -8.34
CA HIS A 19 -3.32 1.73 -9.19
C HIS A 19 -3.26 2.81 -10.29
N SER A 20 -2.24 3.67 -10.27
CA SER A 20 -2.02 4.68 -11.32
C SER A 20 -1.65 4.02 -12.66
N SER A 21 -2.14 4.58 -13.77
CA SER A 21 -1.87 4.04 -15.11
C SER A 21 -0.49 4.39 -15.66
N THR A 22 0.13 5.46 -15.18
CA THR A 22 1.38 6.02 -15.76
C THR A 22 2.61 5.85 -14.88
N VAL A 23 2.43 5.46 -13.62
CA VAL A 23 3.53 5.48 -12.63
C VAL A 23 4.56 4.38 -12.90
N ALA A 24 4.15 3.17 -13.26
CA ALA A 24 5.09 2.07 -13.53
C ALA A 24 6.11 2.44 -14.63
N GLU A 25 5.64 3.04 -15.72
CA GLU A 25 6.48 3.52 -16.82
C GLU A 25 7.42 4.64 -16.36
N ARG A 26 6.92 5.62 -15.61
CA ARG A 26 7.73 6.73 -15.08
C ARG A 26 8.83 6.25 -14.11
N ILE A 27 8.52 5.29 -13.24
CA ILE A 27 9.51 4.72 -12.32
C ILE A 27 10.57 3.95 -13.10
N ARG A 28 10.17 3.18 -14.12
CA ARG A 28 11.11 2.47 -14.99
C ARG A 28 12.03 3.44 -15.73
N ALA A 29 11.50 4.55 -16.25
CA ALA A 29 12.26 5.59 -16.91
C ALA A 29 13.24 6.30 -15.95
N LEU A 30 12.87 6.47 -14.68
CA LEU A 30 13.74 7.03 -13.65
C LEU A 30 14.89 6.08 -13.30
N ASN A 31 14.59 4.80 -13.07
CA ASN A 31 15.59 3.77 -12.80
C ASN A 31 15.04 2.37 -13.14
N PRO A 32 15.50 1.74 -14.22
CA PRO A 32 15.01 0.43 -14.63
C PRO A 32 15.44 -0.69 -13.67
N ALA A 33 16.48 -0.48 -12.85
CA ALA A 33 16.96 -1.44 -11.85
C ALA A 33 16.24 -1.31 -10.49
N MET A 34 15.21 -0.47 -10.39
CA MET A 34 14.48 -0.26 -9.13
C MET A 34 13.78 -1.54 -8.67
N LYS A 35 13.82 -1.81 -7.37
CA LYS A 35 13.08 -2.91 -6.73
C LYS A 35 11.72 -2.38 -6.28
N ILE A 36 10.67 -3.15 -6.56
CA ILE A 36 9.28 -2.80 -6.25
C ILE A 36 8.78 -3.72 -5.15
N ILE A 37 8.20 -3.15 -4.09
CA ILE A 37 7.54 -3.90 -3.02
C ILE A 37 6.05 -3.58 -3.06
N ILE A 38 5.22 -4.61 -3.13
CA ILE A 38 3.76 -4.50 -3.22
C ILE A 38 3.16 -5.26 -2.05
N VAL A 39 2.50 -4.56 -1.13
CA VAL A 39 1.78 -5.18 -0.02
C VAL A 39 0.32 -5.36 -0.43
N VAL A 40 -0.18 -6.61 -0.39
CA VAL A 40 -1.58 -6.93 -0.73
C VAL A 40 -2.28 -7.54 0.49
N ARG A 41 -3.58 -7.35 0.62
CA ARG A 41 -4.41 -7.95 1.68
C ARG A 41 -5.70 -8.47 1.08
N ASN A 42 -6.59 -9.08 1.88
CA ASN A 42 -7.90 -9.47 1.34
C ASN A 42 -8.62 -8.24 0.76
N PRO A 43 -9.09 -8.27 -0.52
CA PRO A 43 -9.67 -7.09 -1.17
C PRO A 43 -10.96 -6.59 -0.49
N VAL A 44 -11.72 -7.47 0.18
CA VAL A 44 -12.93 -7.11 0.94
C VAL A 44 -12.54 -6.34 2.19
N THR A 45 -11.66 -6.91 3.03
CA THR A 45 -11.13 -6.23 4.22
C THR A 45 -10.46 -4.91 3.84
N ARG A 46 -9.80 -4.88 2.66
CA ARG A 46 -9.19 -3.66 2.13
C ARG A 46 -10.18 -2.56 1.85
N ALA A 47 -11.29 -2.88 1.18
CA ALA A 47 -12.34 -1.92 0.87
C ALA A 47 -12.99 -1.36 2.15
N ILE A 48 -13.22 -2.21 3.15
CA ILE A 48 -13.81 -1.81 4.43
C ILE A 48 -12.88 -0.83 5.17
N SER A 49 -11.58 -1.10 5.22
CA SER A 49 -10.61 -0.21 5.86
C SER A 49 -10.50 1.14 5.12
N ASP A 50 -10.50 1.14 3.79
CA ASP A 50 -10.52 2.36 2.95
C ASP A 50 -11.76 3.22 3.23
N TYR A 51 -12.94 2.59 3.31
CA TYR A 51 -14.19 3.23 3.72
C TYR A 51 -14.10 3.81 5.14
N THR A 52 -13.59 3.04 6.09
CA THR A 52 -13.48 3.45 7.50
C THR A 52 -12.56 4.67 7.63
N GLN A 53 -11.46 4.71 6.87
CA GLN A 53 -10.56 5.86 6.81
C GLN A 53 -11.24 7.09 6.17
N ALA A 54 -11.99 6.91 5.09
CA ALA A 54 -12.74 8.01 4.48
C ALA A 54 -13.83 8.55 5.42
N SER A 55 -14.49 7.67 6.17
CA SER A 55 -15.55 8.02 7.12
C SER A 55 -15.02 8.79 8.33
N SER A 56 -13.86 8.40 8.86
CA SER A 56 -13.24 9.11 10.00
C SER A 56 -12.84 10.55 9.65
N LYS A 57 -12.40 10.79 8.41
CA LYS A 57 -12.02 12.13 7.91
C LYS A 57 -13.22 13.06 7.67
N LYS A 58 -14.41 12.52 7.39
CA LYS A 58 -15.60 13.30 6.99
C LYS A 58 -16.59 13.63 8.12
N LYS A 59 -16.24 13.31 9.38
CA LYS A 59 -17.13 13.43 10.56
C LYS A 59 -17.74 14.82 10.80
N ILE A 60 -17.21 15.90 10.19
CA ILE A 60 -17.62 17.28 10.51
C ILE A 60 -18.60 17.90 9.48
N LEU A 61 -18.63 17.44 8.21
CA LEU A 61 -19.38 18.16 7.15
C LEU A 61 -20.49 17.35 6.45
N CYS A 62 -20.38 16.03 6.36
CA CYS A 62 -21.38 15.20 5.68
C CYS A 62 -21.18 13.72 6.05
N ARG A 63 -22.23 13.06 6.56
CA ARG A 63 -22.18 11.64 6.90
C ARG A 63 -22.14 10.83 5.61
N LEU A 64 -21.13 9.97 5.47
CA LEU A 64 -21.06 9.06 4.33
C LEU A 64 -22.23 8.07 4.37
N PRO A 65 -22.74 7.63 3.20
CA PRO A 65 -23.61 6.44 3.11
C PRO A 65 -22.93 5.22 3.73
N THR A 66 -23.71 4.18 4.03
CA THR A 66 -23.17 2.93 4.58
C THR A 66 -22.21 2.25 3.60
N PHE A 67 -21.41 1.31 4.10
CA PHE A 67 -20.50 0.55 3.25
C PHE A 67 -21.29 -0.23 2.20
N GLU A 68 -22.37 -0.87 2.64
CA GLU A 68 -23.29 -1.67 1.85
C GLU A 68 -23.92 -0.83 0.73
N ASP A 69 -24.38 0.38 1.05
CA ASP A 69 -24.96 1.29 0.05
C ASP A 69 -23.95 1.66 -1.04
N MET A 70 -22.68 1.85 -0.68
CA MET A 70 -21.64 2.20 -1.65
C MET A 70 -21.10 0.99 -2.42
N ALA A 71 -21.04 -0.18 -1.79
CA ALA A 71 -20.48 -1.40 -2.34
C ALA A 71 -21.46 -2.17 -3.22
N VAL A 72 -22.72 -2.29 -2.78
CA VAL A 72 -23.75 -3.13 -3.41
C VAL A 72 -25.10 -2.43 -3.60
N GLY A 73 -25.36 -1.34 -2.86
CA GLY A 73 -26.59 -0.55 -2.95
C GLY A 73 -26.80 0.08 -4.33
N ASP A 74 -28.03 0.50 -4.61
CA ASP A 74 -28.40 1.05 -5.92
C ASP A 74 -27.58 2.31 -6.27
N CYS A 75 -27.29 2.47 -7.56
CA CYS A 75 -26.61 3.66 -8.09
C CYS A 75 -27.54 4.87 -8.03
N ALA A 76 -27.91 5.31 -6.83
CA ALA A 76 -28.86 6.39 -6.63
C ALA A 76 -28.22 7.75 -6.96
N PRO A 77 -29.02 8.78 -7.30
CA PRO A 77 -28.52 10.09 -7.68
C PRO A 77 -27.58 10.77 -6.68
N TRP A 78 -27.73 10.50 -5.38
CA TRP A 78 -26.85 11.02 -4.33
C TRP A 78 -25.52 10.24 -4.19
N VAL A 79 -25.42 9.05 -4.81
CA VAL A 79 -24.21 8.21 -4.91
C VAL A 79 -23.47 8.44 -6.24
N LYS A 80 -23.92 9.42 -7.05
CA LYS A 80 -23.45 9.69 -8.43
C LYS A 80 -21.94 9.86 -8.60
N ILE A 81 -21.18 10.15 -7.55
CA ILE A 81 -19.74 10.40 -7.68
C ILE A 81 -18.96 9.11 -7.97
N ASN A 82 -19.50 7.90 -7.74
CA ASN A 82 -18.69 6.68 -7.85
C ASN A 82 -19.44 5.40 -8.29
N CYS A 83 -20.66 5.48 -8.79
CA CYS A 83 -21.42 4.31 -9.28
C CYS A 83 -21.40 4.22 -10.81
N SER A 84 -20.20 4.08 -11.39
CA SER A 84 -20.00 4.11 -12.84
C SER A 84 -20.26 2.77 -13.53
N LYS A 85 -20.15 1.65 -12.78
CA LYS A 85 -20.26 0.29 -13.32
C LYS A 85 -20.59 -0.68 -12.18
N LYS A 86 -21.63 -1.50 -12.37
CA LYS A 86 -21.93 -2.67 -11.54
C LYS A 86 -21.65 -3.96 -12.29
N ILE A 87 -21.11 -4.96 -11.60
CA ILE A 87 -20.95 -6.33 -12.08
C ILE A 87 -21.51 -7.23 -10.99
N ASP A 88 -22.50 -8.06 -11.32
CA ASP A 88 -23.14 -8.99 -10.39
C ASP A 88 -23.59 -8.32 -9.07
N GLY A 89 -24.16 -7.12 -9.18
CA GLY A 89 -24.63 -6.33 -8.03
C GLY A 89 -23.55 -5.51 -7.31
N VAL A 90 -22.26 -5.75 -7.59
CA VAL A 90 -21.13 -5.05 -6.94
C VAL A 90 -20.72 -3.81 -7.72
N ASN A 91 -20.60 -2.67 -7.03
CA ASN A 91 -20.15 -1.39 -7.59
C ASN A 91 -18.64 -1.34 -7.81
N VAL A 92 -18.17 -1.92 -8.92
CA VAL A 92 -16.75 -1.90 -9.32
C VAL A 92 -16.24 -0.51 -9.73
N GLY A 93 -17.14 0.46 -9.92
CA GLY A 93 -16.80 1.86 -10.19
C GLY A 93 -16.24 2.58 -8.97
N TRP A 94 -16.62 2.15 -7.76
CA TRP A 94 -16.19 2.79 -6.53
C TRP A 94 -14.70 2.56 -6.26
N GLY A 95 -13.96 3.64 -5.95
CA GLY A 95 -12.51 3.58 -5.72
C GLY A 95 -12.08 2.51 -4.72
N ALA A 96 -12.87 2.32 -3.65
CA ALA A 96 -12.57 1.31 -2.63
C ALA A 96 -12.74 -0.14 -3.12
N ILE A 97 -13.49 -0.39 -4.18
CA ILE A 97 -13.55 -1.72 -4.81
C ILE A 97 -12.52 -1.80 -5.93
N ARG A 98 -12.48 -0.77 -6.78
CA ARG A 98 -11.61 -0.69 -7.96
C ARG A 98 -10.13 -0.92 -7.65
N ILE A 99 -9.60 -0.32 -6.59
CA ILE A 99 -8.19 -0.47 -6.19
C ILE A 99 -7.90 -1.91 -5.68
N GLY A 100 -8.92 -2.63 -5.23
CA GLY A 100 -8.83 -4.04 -4.83
C GLY A 100 -8.76 -5.03 -6.00
N LEU A 101 -8.94 -4.58 -7.25
CA LEU A 101 -8.83 -5.42 -8.45
C LEU A 101 -7.36 -5.58 -8.86
N TYR A 102 -6.57 -6.22 -8.00
CA TYR A 102 -5.11 -6.25 -8.08
C TYR A 102 -4.56 -6.73 -9.42
N HIS A 103 -5.20 -7.73 -10.04
CA HIS A 103 -4.77 -8.28 -11.33
C HIS A 103 -4.72 -7.21 -12.44
N LEU A 104 -5.66 -6.26 -12.46
CA LEU A 104 -5.71 -5.18 -13.45
C LEU A 104 -4.51 -4.23 -13.33
N HIS A 105 -4.07 -3.99 -12.10
CA HIS A 105 -2.95 -3.12 -11.79
C HIS A 105 -1.63 -3.85 -11.99
N MET A 106 -1.54 -5.10 -11.52
CA MET A 106 -0.34 -5.93 -11.58
C MET A 106 0.17 -6.11 -13.00
N LYS A 107 -0.73 -6.27 -13.98
CA LYS A 107 -0.34 -6.36 -15.40
C LYS A 107 0.58 -5.21 -15.82
N ARG A 108 0.26 -3.97 -15.45
CA ARG A 108 1.05 -2.79 -15.83
C ARG A 108 2.44 -2.80 -15.21
N TRP A 109 2.54 -3.31 -13.99
CA TRP A 109 3.83 -3.45 -13.31
C TRP A 109 4.68 -4.55 -13.95
N LEU A 110 4.08 -5.68 -14.34
CA LEU A 110 4.77 -6.76 -15.06
C LEU A 110 5.16 -6.37 -16.49
N ASP A 111 4.37 -5.52 -17.15
CA ASP A 111 4.71 -4.98 -18.48
C ASP A 111 5.94 -4.05 -18.42
N ASN A 112 6.32 -3.54 -17.23
CA ASN A 112 7.42 -2.59 -17.04
C ASN A 112 8.62 -3.16 -16.26
N PHE A 113 8.41 -4.09 -15.33
CA PHE A 113 9.44 -4.68 -14.49
C PHE A 113 9.36 -6.21 -14.56
N PRO A 114 10.51 -6.89 -14.68
CA PRO A 114 10.54 -8.34 -14.59
C PRO A 114 10.15 -8.80 -13.18
N LEU A 115 9.58 -10.00 -13.09
CA LEU A 115 9.04 -10.54 -11.83
C LEU A 115 10.05 -10.56 -10.67
N HIS A 116 11.33 -10.80 -10.95
CA HIS A 116 12.38 -10.83 -9.92
C HIS A 116 12.69 -9.44 -9.30
N GLN A 117 12.22 -8.34 -9.91
CA GLN A 117 12.30 -6.99 -9.33
C GLN A 117 11.05 -6.63 -8.52
N ILE A 118 10.08 -7.52 -8.40
CA ILE A 118 8.83 -7.29 -7.69
C ILE A 118 8.72 -8.28 -6.52
N HIS A 119 8.57 -7.76 -5.32
CA HIS A 119 8.29 -8.54 -4.12
C HIS A 119 6.87 -8.28 -3.63
N ILE A 120 6.05 -9.32 -3.62
CA ILE A 120 4.69 -9.27 -3.08
C ILE A 120 4.75 -9.69 -1.61
N VAL A 121 4.28 -8.82 -0.74
CA VAL A 121 4.20 -9.01 0.70
C VAL A 121 2.76 -9.34 1.08
N ASP A 122 2.58 -10.38 1.88
CA ASP A 122 1.27 -10.77 2.41
C ASP A 122 0.92 -9.86 3.60
N GLY A 123 -0.06 -8.98 3.40
CA GLY A 123 -0.50 -8.01 4.39
C GLY A 123 -1.15 -8.65 5.62
N GLU A 124 -1.82 -9.80 5.49
CA GLU A 124 -2.40 -10.51 6.63
C GLU A 124 -1.29 -11.16 7.46
N ARG A 125 -0.27 -11.71 6.79
CA ARG A 125 0.92 -12.25 7.47
C ARG A 125 1.81 -11.18 8.04
N LEU A 126 1.88 -9.99 7.44
CA LEU A 126 2.64 -8.88 7.99
C LEU A 126 2.05 -8.39 9.32
N VAL A 127 0.75 -8.59 9.55
CA VAL A 127 0.10 -8.34 10.85
C VAL A 127 0.34 -9.50 11.82
N SER A 128 0.11 -10.74 11.39
CA SER A 128 0.16 -11.91 12.29
C SER A 128 1.58 -12.45 12.57
N ASN A 129 2.52 -12.25 11.65
CA ASN A 129 3.92 -12.68 11.75
C ASN A 129 4.87 -11.68 11.04
N PRO A 130 5.03 -10.45 11.58
CA PRO A 130 5.79 -9.38 10.95
C PRO A 130 7.27 -9.74 10.74
N ALA A 131 7.89 -10.44 11.70
CA ALA A 131 9.30 -10.79 11.63
C ALA A 131 9.64 -11.63 10.39
N LEU A 132 8.71 -12.49 9.95
CA LEU A 132 8.89 -13.31 8.77
C LEU A 132 8.80 -12.50 7.48
N GLU A 133 7.78 -11.65 7.33
CA GLU A 133 7.59 -10.82 6.12
C GLU A 133 8.69 -9.75 5.99
N VAL A 134 9.13 -9.16 7.10
CA VAL A 134 10.26 -8.20 7.12
C VAL A 134 11.54 -8.88 6.68
N ARG A 135 11.86 -10.07 7.21
CA ARG A 135 13.05 -10.84 6.82
C ARG A 135 13.04 -11.24 5.35
N GLN A 136 11.87 -11.57 4.79
CA GLN A 136 11.75 -11.85 3.35
C GLN A 136 12.01 -10.59 2.52
N THR A 137 11.48 -9.45 2.95
CA THR A 137 11.71 -8.15 2.33
C THR A 137 13.19 -7.75 2.40
N GLU A 138 13.86 -7.94 3.54
CA GLU A 138 15.30 -7.70 3.71
C GLU A 138 16.12 -8.53 2.73
N ARG A 139 15.84 -9.84 2.63
CA ARG A 139 16.51 -10.73 1.66
C ARG A 139 16.30 -10.28 0.23
N PHE A 140 15.07 -9.91 -0.13
CA PHE A 140 14.76 -9.35 -1.45
C PHE A 140 15.55 -8.08 -1.73
N LEU A 141 15.72 -7.20 -0.73
CA LEU A 141 16.52 -5.99 -0.84
C LEU A 141 18.03 -6.26 -0.87
N GLY A 142 18.49 -7.45 -0.46
CA GLY A 142 19.90 -7.81 -0.35
C GLY A 142 20.52 -7.37 0.98
N LEU A 143 19.70 -7.15 2.00
CA LEU A 143 20.11 -6.79 3.35
C LEU A 143 20.35 -8.06 4.19
N ASN A 144 21.32 -7.98 5.11
CA ASN A 144 21.57 -9.06 6.07
C ASN A 144 20.45 -9.12 7.12
N PRO A 145 19.70 -10.24 7.22
CA PRO A 145 18.65 -10.37 8.21
C PRO A 145 19.20 -10.28 9.63
N GLY A 146 18.69 -9.33 10.43
CA GLY A 146 19.09 -9.17 11.83
C GLY A 146 20.30 -8.27 12.10
N ALA A 147 20.89 -7.62 11.09
CA ALA A 147 21.81 -6.51 11.34
C ALA A 147 20.99 -5.29 11.82
N SER A 148 21.27 -4.82 13.05
CA SER A 148 20.52 -3.78 13.78
C SER A 148 19.89 -2.71 12.86
N SER A 149 18.57 -2.51 13.03
CA SER A 149 17.60 -1.73 12.25
C SER A 149 17.89 -0.23 12.04
N SER A 150 19.15 0.19 12.13
CA SER A 150 19.65 1.54 11.88
C SER A 150 19.80 1.90 10.39
N LEU A 151 19.58 0.95 9.47
CA LEU A 151 19.93 1.10 8.05
C LEU A 151 18.80 1.60 7.13
N ILE A 152 17.55 1.69 7.63
CA ILE A 152 16.41 2.14 6.84
C ILE A 152 15.99 3.53 7.29
N GLN A 153 16.36 4.56 6.53
CA GLN A 153 15.85 5.91 6.76
C GLN A 153 14.52 6.08 6.00
N ARG A 154 13.42 6.14 6.75
CA ARG A 154 12.07 6.33 6.19
C ARG A 154 11.77 7.79 5.89
N PHE A 155 11.03 8.02 4.81
CA PHE A 155 10.32 9.27 4.57
C PHE A 155 8.84 9.00 4.42
N ASP A 156 8.07 9.47 5.40
CA ASP A 156 6.62 9.45 5.36
C ASP A 156 6.12 10.72 4.67
N LEU A 157 5.82 10.61 3.38
CA LEU A 157 4.92 11.55 2.74
C LEU A 157 3.50 11.00 2.91
N HIS A 158 2.65 11.75 3.61
CA HIS A 158 1.21 11.54 3.85
C HIS A 158 0.79 10.63 5.02
N ASN A 159 0.01 11.23 5.91
CA ASN A 159 -0.49 10.73 7.18
C ASN A 159 -1.74 9.86 6.97
N ASP A 160 -1.57 8.66 6.40
CA ASP A 160 -2.64 7.68 6.25
C ASP A 160 -2.37 6.44 7.10
N THR A 161 -3.30 6.14 8.00
CA THR A 161 -3.29 5.10 9.06
C THR A 161 -3.40 3.65 8.57
N ASP A 162 -3.07 3.38 7.31
CA ASP A 162 -2.92 2.02 6.76
C ASP A 162 -1.42 1.65 6.61
N LYS A 163 -0.59 2.15 7.51
CA LYS A 163 0.87 1.99 7.47
C LYS A 163 1.33 0.96 8.48
N ILE A 164 1.99 -0.08 7.97
CA ILE A 164 2.88 -0.89 8.80
C ILE A 164 4.14 -0.06 9.03
N SER A 165 4.21 0.50 10.23
CA SER A 165 5.38 1.20 10.76
C SER A 165 6.28 0.17 11.44
N ILE A 166 7.38 -0.25 10.81
CA ILE A 166 8.38 -1.12 11.50
C ILE A 166 9.25 -0.23 12.38
N PHE A 167 8.92 -0.06 13.65
CA PHE A 167 9.82 0.58 14.60
C PHE A 167 10.83 -0.44 15.12
N SER A 168 12.10 -0.04 15.23
CA SER A 168 13.08 -0.74 16.06
C SER A 168 13.56 0.22 17.11
N GLY A 169 13.09 0.04 18.34
CA GLY A 169 13.68 0.68 19.52
C GLY A 169 14.84 -0.17 20.02
N GLU A 170 16.04 0.39 20.06
CA GLU A 170 17.02 0.00 21.07
C GLU A 170 16.88 0.98 22.23
N GLU A 171 16.11 0.61 23.26
CA GLU A 171 16.16 1.30 24.54
C GLU A 171 17.42 0.82 25.28
N LYS A 172 18.54 1.50 25.07
CA LYS A 172 19.71 1.34 25.94
C LYS A 172 19.38 1.93 27.30
N ARG A 173 18.92 1.08 28.20
CA ARG A 173 18.85 1.37 29.64
C ARG A 173 20.28 1.49 30.17
N LEU A 174 20.78 2.72 30.26
CA LEU A 174 21.94 3.04 31.10
C LEU A 174 21.54 2.73 32.55
N ARG A 175 22.18 1.73 33.15
CA ARG A 175 22.26 1.62 34.62
C ARG A 175 23.50 2.39 35.05
N TYR A 176 23.30 3.47 35.79
CA TYR A 176 24.19 3.85 36.88
C TYR A 176 23.45 3.49 38.17
#